data_AF-T1A6J6-F1
#
_entry.id   AF-T1A6J6-F1
#
_cell.length_a   1.000
_cell.length_b   1.000
_cell.length_c   1.000
_cell.angle_alpha   90.00
_cell.angle_beta   90.00
_cell.angle_gamma   90.00
#
_symmetry.space_group_name_H-M   'P 1'
#
loop_
_entity.id
_entity.type
_entity.pdbx_description
1 polymer ?
#
loop_
_entity_poly.entity_id
_entity_poly.type
_entity_poly.pdbx_seq_one_letter_code
_entity_poly.pdbx_strand_id
1 'polypeptide(L)'
;MNVYDYPDLGVGTASPYGVYDVGQNRGFVNVGMNHDTGEFAVESLRRWWRWIGRRQYPEAKEVLVCADGGGSNGYRLHAWKYFLQQWADDSRLSVTVCHYPRGTSKWNKIEHRMFSFISLTWRGIPLTSYETVVSLIGSVRTEKGLRVKAVLDRGEYEAGLKFSPAEMKTVNLTPHPTFPQWNYTIAPHKM
;
A
#
# COMPACT_ATOMS: atom_id res chain seq x y z
N MET A 1 3.09 -24.11 7.33
CA MET A 1 2.05 -24.05 6.27
C MET A 1 2.76 -24.30 4.96
N ASN A 2 2.38 -25.34 4.21
CA ASN A 2 2.94 -25.57 2.88
C ASN A 2 2.30 -24.56 1.93
N VAL A 3 3.13 -23.66 1.39
CA VAL A 3 2.73 -22.72 0.35
C VAL A 3 2.78 -23.49 -0.97
N TYR A 4 1.62 -23.75 -1.56
CA TYR A 4 1.51 -24.35 -2.90
C TYR A 4 1.57 -23.24 -3.95
N ASP A 5 2.64 -22.45 -3.93
CA ASP A 5 2.94 -21.58 -5.05
C ASP A 5 3.63 -22.45 -6.12
N TYR A 6 3.21 -22.30 -7.37
CA TYR A 6 3.77 -23.00 -8.54
C TYR A 6 4.63 -22.00 -9.34
N PRO A 7 5.81 -21.59 -8.82
CA PRO A 7 6.61 -20.54 -9.43
C PRO A 7 7.10 -20.91 -10.84
N ASP A 8 7.16 -22.21 -11.15
CA ASP A 8 7.52 -22.77 -12.44
C ASP A 8 6.48 -22.49 -13.55
N LEU A 9 5.23 -22.19 -13.18
CA LEU A 9 4.16 -21.86 -14.14
C LEU A 9 4.10 -20.37 -14.50
N GLY A 10 4.87 -19.52 -13.82
CA GLY A 10 4.87 -18.07 -14.00
C GLY A 10 6.17 -17.53 -14.58
N VAL A 11 6.11 -16.34 -15.19
CA VAL A 11 7.29 -15.63 -15.70
C VAL A 11 8.11 -14.93 -14.60
N GLY A 12 7.61 -14.90 -13.36
CA GLY A 12 8.25 -14.27 -12.20
C GLY A 12 7.28 -14.07 -11.04
N THR A 13 7.75 -13.46 -9.96
CA THR A 13 6.93 -13.15 -8.77
C THR A 13 6.08 -11.91 -9.02
N ALA A 14 4.79 -11.97 -8.67
CA ALA A 14 3.88 -10.83 -8.68
C ALA A 14 3.36 -10.54 -7.27
N SER A 15 3.64 -9.37 -6.74
CA SER A 15 3.27 -8.95 -5.38
C SER A 15 2.24 -7.82 -5.43
N PRO A 16 0.93 -8.11 -5.28
CA PRO A 16 -0.10 -7.08 -5.27
C PRO A 16 -0.11 -6.32 -3.93
N TYR A 17 -0.03 -5.00 -3.99
CA TYR A 17 -0.14 -4.10 -2.84
C TYR A 17 -1.28 -3.11 -3.03
N GLY A 18 -2.19 -3.07 -2.06
CA GLY A 18 -3.51 -2.45 -2.21
C GLY A 18 -3.69 -1.14 -1.45
N VAL A 19 -4.39 -0.19 -2.07
CA VAL A 19 -5.01 0.97 -1.41
C VAL A 19 -6.50 0.92 -1.66
N TYR A 20 -7.30 0.97 -0.60
CA TYR A 20 -8.75 0.95 -0.70
C TYR A 20 -9.37 2.20 -0.10
N ASP A 21 -9.97 3.02 -0.97
CA ASP A 21 -10.71 4.21 -0.60
C ASP A 21 -12.12 3.80 -0.12
N VAL A 22 -12.31 3.87 1.20
CA VAL A 22 -13.57 3.50 1.86
C VAL A 22 -14.71 4.44 1.47
N GLY A 23 -14.43 5.72 1.24
CA GLY A 23 -15.43 6.74 0.92
C GLY A 23 -15.98 6.59 -0.50
N GLN A 24 -15.09 6.29 -1.46
CA GLN A 24 -15.47 6.13 -2.87
C GLN A 24 -15.79 4.68 -3.26
N ASN A 25 -15.52 3.71 -2.37
CA ASN A 25 -15.58 2.28 -2.70
C ASN A 25 -14.70 1.93 -3.92
N ARG A 26 -13.47 2.47 -3.95
CA ARG A 26 -12.52 2.30 -5.06
C ARG A 26 -11.22 1.69 -4.59
N GLY A 27 -10.75 0.69 -5.32
CA GLY A 27 -9.47 0.03 -5.10
C GLY A 27 -8.40 0.50 -6.07
N PHE A 28 -7.17 0.56 -5.60
CA PHE A 28 -5.97 0.63 -6.42
C PHE A 28 -5.02 -0.48 -5.99
N VAL A 29 -4.42 -1.18 -6.95
CA VAL A 29 -3.43 -2.22 -6.68
C VAL A 29 -2.18 -1.93 -7.51
N ASN A 30 -1.06 -1.78 -6.82
CA ASN A 30 0.27 -1.78 -7.42
C ASN A 30 0.76 -3.23 -7.46
N VAL A 31 1.11 -3.75 -8.63
CA VAL A 31 1.59 -5.12 -8.79
C VAL A 31 3.11 -5.07 -8.93
N GLY A 32 3.84 -5.36 -7.86
CA GLY A 32 5.29 -5.41 -7.84
C GLY A 32 5.84 -6.69 -8.46
N MET A 33 7.06 -6.63 -8.97
CA MET A 33 7.75 -7.77 -9.59
C MET A 33 8.82 -8.42 -8.68
N ASN A 34 9.07 -7.84 -7.51
CA ASN A 34 10.17 -8.22 -6.62
C ASN A 34 9.76 -8.10 -5.13
N HIS A 35 10.62 -7.53 -4.29
CA HIS A 35 10.47 -7.54 -2.84
C HIS A 35 9.37 -6.60 -2.34
N ASP A 36 8.55 -7.12 -1.41
CA ASP A 36 7.62 -6.32 -0.62
C ASP A 36 8.37 -5.55 0.47
N THR A 37 8.87 -4.35 0.11
CA THR A 37 9.63 -3.46 1.00
C THR A 37 8.80 -2.26 1.46
N GLY A 38 9.27 -1.57 2.49
CA GLY A 38 8.63 -0.31 2.92
C GLY A 38 8.61 0.76 1.83
N GLU A 39 9.57 0.75 0.91
CA GLU A 39 9.55 1.62 -0.27
C GLU A 39 8.41 1.27 -1.21
N PHE A 40 8.26 -0.02 -1.54
CA PHE A 40 7.20 -0.50 -2.42
C PHE A 40 5.80 -0.23 -1.84
N ALA A 41 5.64 -0.40 -0.54
CA ALA A 41 4.40 -0.07 0.16
C ALA A 41 4.05 1.43 0.02
N VAL A 42 5.03 2.33 0.16
CA VAL A 42 4.81 3.77 -0.03
C VAL A 42 4.64 4.14 -1.49
N GLU A 43 5.34 3.50 -2.42
CA GLU A 43 5.13 3.72 -3.85
C GLU A 43 3.70 3.37 -4.26
N SER A 44 3.10 2.36 -3.63
CA SER A 44 1.69 2.02 -3.84
C SER A 44 0.74 3.16 -3.44
N LEU A 45 1.04 3.88 -2.35
CA LEU A 45 0.34 5.11 -1.96
C LEU A 45 0.60 6.25 -2.96
N ARG A 46 1.86 6.44 -3.36
CA ARG A 46 2.27 7.47 -4.33
C ARG A 46 1.54 7.31 -5.66
N ARG A 47 1.47 6.09 -6.17
CA ARG A 47 0.77 5.76 -7.42
C ARG A 47 -0.73 5.90 -7.29
N TRP A 48 -1.33 5.42 -6.20
CA TRP A 48 -2.75 5.67 -5.94
C TRP A 48 -3.06 7.18 -5.97
N TRP A 49 -2.24 7.99 -5.29
CA TRP A 49 -2.40 9.45 -5.29
C TRP A 49 -2.28 10.03 -6.70
N ARG A 50 -1.24 9.66 -7.45
CA ARG A 50 -1.00 10.15 -8.82
C ARG A 50 -2.14 9.80 -9.78
N TRP A 51 -2.65 8.58 -9.71
CA TRP A 51 -3.63 8.07 -10.67
C TRP A 51 -5.09 8.38 -10.31
N ILE A 52 -5.39 8.46 -9.01
CA ILE A 52 -6.76 8.57 -8.50
C ILE A 52 -6.86 9.73 -7.50
N GLY A 53 -6.10 9.66 -6.41
CA GLY A 53 -6.29 10.53 -5.25
C GLY A 53 -6.23 12.02 -5.56
N ARG A 54 -5.21 12.49 -6.28
CA ARG A 54 -5.01 13.92 -6.58
C ARG A 54 -6.15 14.53 -7.40
N ARG A 55 -6.78 13.75 -8.28
CA ARG A 55 -7.93 14.22 -9.08
C ARG A 55 -9.23 14.15 -8.30
N GLN A 56 -9.36 13.13 -7.45
CA GLN A 56 -10.55 12.91 -6.62
C GLN A 56 -10.62 13.90 -5.45
N TYR A 57 -9.47 14.31 -4.93
CA TYR A 57 -9.33 15.16 -3.74
C TYR A 57 -8.33 16.31 -4.00
N PRO A 58 -8.62 17.24 -4.95
CA PRO A 58 -7.67 18.27 -5.37
C PRO A 58 -7.28 19.25 -4.26
N GLU A 59 -8.14 19.41 -3.26
CA GLU A 59 -7.93 20.35 -2.14
C GLU A 59 -7.36 19.67 -0.89
N ALA A 60 -7.18 18.35 -0.90
CA ALA A 60 -6.70 17.63 0.28
C ALA A 60 -5.33 18.15 0.71
N LYS A 61 -5.19 18.36 2.02
CA LYS A 61 -3.94 18.70 2.71
C LYS A 61 -3.44 17.58 3.59
N GLU A 62 -4.28 16.56 3.79
CA GLU A 62 -4.05 15.49 4.74
C GLU A 62 -4.59 14.18 4.17
N VAL A 63 -3.98 13.07 4.58
CA VAL A 63 -4.44 11.73 4.25
C VAL A 63 -4.32 10.83 5.48
N LEU A 64 -5.39 10.08 5.76
CA LEU A 64 -5.41 9.05 6.79
C LEU A 64 -5.15 7.69 6.16
N VAL A 65 -4.09 7.03 6.60
CA VAL A 65 -3.71 5.68 6.20
C VAL A 65 -4.00 4.72 7.34
N CYS A 66 -5.01 3.87 7.17
CA CYS A 66 -5.26 2.75 8.06
C CYS A 66 -4.46 1.53 7.59
N ALA A 67 -3.35 1.24 8.25
CA ALA A 67 -2.42 0.20 7.85
C ALA A 67 -2.41 -0.96 8.84
N ASP A 68 -2.03 -2.14 8.36
CA ASP A 68 -1.68 -3.23 9.26
C ASP A 68 -0.36 -2.90 9.98
N GLY A 69 -0.10 -3.57 11.11
CA GLY A 69 1.05 -3.26 11.97
C GLY A 69 2.33 -4.05 11.65
N GLY A 70 2.38 -4.81 10.54
CA GLY A 70 3.47 -5.77 10.23
C GLY A 70 3.89 -5.76 8.77
N GLY A 71 4.95 -6.49 8.42
CA GLY A 71 5.48 -6.51 7.04
C GLY A 71 6.08 -5.16 6.62
N SER A 72 5.89 -4.82 5.35
CA SER A 72 6.48 -3.63 4.70
C SER A 72 5.93 -2.29 5.20
N ASN A 73 4.73 -2.25 5.77
CA ASN A 73 4.15 -1.05 6.39
C ASN A 73 4.20 -1.09 7.93
N GLY A 74 5.08 -1.88 8.54
CA GLY A 74 5.15 -2.00 9.99
C GLY A 74 5.52 -0.68 10.69
N TYR A 75 4.83 -0.36 11.79
CA TYR A 75 5.03 0.90 12.55
C TYR A 75 6.46 1.09 13.12
N ARG A 76 7.23 0.01 13.25
CA ARG A 76 8.64 0.02 13.69
C ARG A 76 9.63 0.18 12.54
N LEU A 77 9.19 0.02 11.29
CA LEU A 77 10.09 -0.05 10.15
C LEU A 77 10.57 1.35 9.76
N HIS A 78 11.90 1.54 9.76
CA HIS A 78 12.52 2.79 9.36
C HIS A 78 12.24 3.12 7.89
N ALA A 79 12.37 2.12 6.99
CA ALA A 79 12.08 2.30 5.57
C ALA A 79 10.68 2.88 5.33
N TRP A 80 9.65 2.31 5.96
CA TRP A 80 8.27 2.79 5.86
C TRP A 80 8.16 4.27 6.23
N LYS A 81 8.70 4.67 7.38
CA LYS A 81 8.66 6.07 7.85
C LYS A 81 9.46 7.02 6.96
N TYR A 82 10.65 6.59 6.53
CA TYR A 82 11.53 7.38 5.67
C TYR A 82 10.87 7.66 4.31
N PHE A 83 10.37 6.62 3.64
CA PHE A 83 9.71 6.80 2.34
C PHE A 83 8.38 7.53 2.47
N LEU A 84 7.65 7.36 3.58
CA LEU A 84 6.46 8.18 3.86
C LEU A 84 6.81 9.67 3.97
N GLN A 85 7.95 10.03 4.57
CA GLN A 85 8.41 11.41 4.58
C GLN A 85 8.63 11.94 3.16
N GLN A 86 9.34 11.18 2.32
CA GLN A 86 9.55 11.59 0.93
C GLN A 86 8.24 11.74 0.16
N TRP A 87 7.29 10.83 0.37
CA TRP A 87 5.97 10.95 -0.24
C TRP A 87 5.18 12.13 0.31
N ALA A 88 5.23 12.42 1.62
CA ALA A 88 4.62 13.60 2.21
C ALA A 88 5.18 14.88 1.58
N ASP A 89 6.50 14.96 1.41
CA ASP A 89 7.19 16.10 0.79
C ASP A 89 6.74 16.31 -0.67
N ASP A 90 6.69 15.22 -1.45
CA ASP A 90 6.30 15.28 -2.87
C ASP A 90 4.82 15.58 -3.08
N SER A 91 3.95 14.99 -2.25
CA SER A 91 2.51 15.14 -2.36
C SER A 91 1.98 16.41 -1.69
N ARG A 92 2.78 17.01 -0.79
CA ARG A 92 2.39 18.09 0.12
C ARG A 92 1.20 17.74 1.02
N LEU A 93 1.02 16.45 1.29
CA LEU A 93 0.02 15.95 2.23
C LEU A 93 0.67 15.65 3.58
N SER A 94 0.02 16.06 4.66
CA SER A 94 0.28 15.47 5.98
C SER A 94 -0.28 14.05 6.02
N VAL A 95 0.56 13.07 6.31
CA VAL A 95 0.19 11.66 6.32
C VAL A 95 0.01 11.19 7.75
N THR A 96 -1.24 10.95 8.15
CA THR A 96 -1.55 10.32 9.44
C THR A 96 -1.68 8.83 9.24
N VAL A 97 -0.87 8.04 9.95
CA VAL A 97 -0.93 6.57 9.91
C VAL A 97 -1.52 6.06 11.20
N CYS A 98 -2.59 5.27 11.08
CA CYS A 98 -3.21 4.54 12.17
C CYS A 98 -3.04 3.04 11.93
N HIS A 99 -2.27 2.37 12.80
CA HIS A 99 -2.06 0.93 12.67
C HIS A 99 -3.11 0.14 13.43
N TYR A 100 -3.61 -0.91 12.79
CA TYR A 100 -4.41 -1.93 13.45
C TYR A 100 -3.56 -2.69 14.50
N PRO A 101 -4.11 -2.95 15.71
CA PRO A 101 -3.47 -3.84 16.67
C PRO A 101 -3.13 -5.23 16.10
N ARG A 102 -2.17 -5.92 16.74
CA ARG A 102 -1.84 -7.30 16.36
C ARG A 102 -3.08 -8.19 16.46
N GLY A 103 -3.29 -9.06 15.47
CA GLY A 103 -4.45 -9.96 15.41
C GLY A 103 -5.77 -9.30 15.01
N THR A 104 -5.76 -8.02 14.61
CA THR A 104 -6.97 -7.28 14.20
C THR A 104 -7.04 -7.00 12.70
N SER A 105 -6.19 -7.61 11.87
CA SER A 105 -6.24 -7.47 10.39
C SER A 105 -7.61 -7.86 9.81
N LYS A 106 -8.36 -8.75 10.48
CA LYS A 106 -9.76 -9.06 10.13
C LYS A 106 -10.70 -7.85 10.16
N TRP A 107 -10.33 -6.75 10.79
CA TRP A 107 -11.13 -5.52 10.83
C TRP A 107 -10.70 -4.51 9.77
N ASN A 108 -9.61 -4.79 9.05
CA ASN A 108 -9.21 -3.99 7.92
C ASN A 108 -10.20 -4.19 6.77
N LYS A 109 -10.87 -3.11 6.37
CA LYS A 109 -11.95 -3.16 5.37
C LYS A 109 -11.44 -3.60 4.00
N ILE A 110 -10.16 -3.37 3.69
CA ILE A 110 -9.57 -3.73 2.39
C ILE A 110 -9.64 -5.24 2.12
N GLU A 111 -9.41 -6.05 3.15
CA GLU A 111 -9.45 -7.51 3.06
C GLU A 111 -10.83 -8.00 2.60
N HIS A 112 -11.87 -7.48 3.26
CA HIS A 112 -13.24 -7.93 3.03
C HIS A 112 -13.91 -7.27 1.84
N ARG A 113 -13.55 -6.02 1.54
CA ARG A 113 -14.24 -5.23 0.50
C ARG A 113 -13.49 -5.17 -0.81
N MET A 114 -12.21 -5.51 -0.86
CA MET A 114 -11.41 -5.46 -2.08
C MET A 114 -10.71 -6.79 -2.38
N PHE A 115 -9.86 -7.29 -1.47
CA PHE A 115 -9.06 -8.49 -1.74
C PHE A 115 -9.88 -9.78 -1.82
N SER A 116 -10.99 -9.87 -1.08
CA SER A 116 -11.96 -10.97 -1.23
C SER A 116 -12.51 -11.08 -2.67
N PHE A 117 -12.85 -9.95 -3.29
CA PHE A 117 -13.37 -9.90 -4.65
C PHE A 117 -12.30 -10.09 -5.71
N ILE A 118 -11.07 -9.65 -5.46
CA ILE A 118 -9.92 -9.99 -6.30
C ILE A 118 -9.74 -11.51 -6.32
N SER A 119 -9.73 -12.14 -5.13
CA SER A 119 -9.61 -13.60 -4.98
C SER A 119 -10.72 -14.37 -5.70
N LEU A 120 -11.94 -13.84 -5.70
CA LEU A 120 -13.06 -14.42 -6.45
C LEU A 120 -12.87 -14.32 -7.97
N THR A 121 -12.36 -13.19 -8.46
CA THR A 121 -12.30 -12.86 -9.89
C THR A 121 -11.34 -13.75 -10.66
N TRP A 122 -10.21 -14.13 -10.07
CA TRP A 122 -9.23 -15.00 -10.72
C TRP A 122 -9.24 -16.45 -10.23
N ARG A 123 -10.29 -16.86 -9.51
CA ARG A 123 -10.40 -18.22 -8.98
C ARG A 123 -10.34 -19.24 -10.12
N GLY A 124 -9.39 -20.17 -10.03
CA GLY A 124 -9.22 -21.22 -11.04
C GLY A 124 -8.55 -20.75 -12.33
N ILE A 125 -8.02 -19.52 -12.38
CA ILE A 125 -7.27 -19.00 -13.52
C ILE A 125 -5.78 -19.02 -13.16
N PRO A 126 -4.94 -19.77 -13.91
CA PRO A 126 -3.50 -19.72 -13.75
C PRO A 126 -2.94 -18.32 -14.01
N LEU A 127 -2.18 -17.78 -13.06
CA LEU A 127 -1.57 -16.45 -13.13
C LEU A 127 -0.21 -16.51 -13.83
N THR A 128 -0.19 -16.86 -15.11
CA THR A 128 1.04 -17.17 -15.86
C THR A 128 1.83 -15.93 -16.30
N SER A 129 1.20 -14.76 -16.38
CA SER A 129 1.85 -13.50 -16.78
C SER A 129 1.43 -12.30 -15.94
N TYR A 130 2.29 -11.28 -15.89
CA TYR A 130 2.00 -10.00 -15.23
C TYR A 130 0.78 -9.31 -15.83
N GLU A 131 0.60 -9.39 -17.14
CA GLU A 131 -0.55 -8.84 -17.86
C GLU A 131 -1.84 -9.52 -17.40
N THR A 132 -1.81 -10.85 -17.21
CA THR A 132 -2.94 -11.63 -16.71
C THR A 132 -3.32 -11.19 -15.30
N VAL A 133 -2.32 -11.08 -14.41
CA VAL A 133 -2.50 -10.58 -13.03
C VAL A 133 -3.15 -9.19 -13.02
N VAL A 134 -2.58 -8.23 -13.76
CA VAL A 134 -3.09 -6.85 -13.81
C VAL A 134 -4.48 -6.79 -14.42
N SER A 135 -4.73 -7.54 -15.50
CA SER A 135 -6.03 -7.57 -16.17
C SER A 135 -7.12 -8.10 -15.23
N LEU A 136 -6.87 -9.23 -14.56
CA LEU A 136 -7.84 -9.86 -13.66
C LEU A 136 -8.15 -9.00 -12.43
N ILE A 137 -7.14 -8.39 -11.82
CA ILE A 137 -7.36 -7.45 -10.71
C ILE A 137 -8.11 -6.21 -11.22
N GLY A 138 -7.74 -5.69 -12.39
CA GLY A 138 -8.38 -4.51 -12.99
C GLY A 138 -9.82 -4.75 -13.45
N SER A 139 -10.22 -6.00 -13.71
CA SER A 139 -11.59 -6.36 -14.10
C SER A 139 -12.56 -6.47 -12.93
N VAL A 140 -12.09 -6.43 -11.67
CA VAL A 140 -12.94 -6.56 -10.48
C VAL A 140 -14.01 -5.47 -10.46
N ARG A 141 -15.27 -5.90 -10.54
CA ARG A 141 -16.47 -5.07 -10.37
C ARG A 141 -17.44 -5.79 -9.45
N THR A 142 -18.14 -5.06 -8.59
CA THR A 142 -19.20 -5.64 -7.74
C THR A 142 -20.51 -4.90 -7.90
N GLU A 143 -21.62 -5.57 -7.61
CA GLU A 143 -22.96 -4.97 -7.60
C GLU A 143 -23.05 -3.75 -6.67
N LYS A 144 -22.28 -3.79 -5.56
CA LYS A 144 -22.17 -2.67 -4.60
C LYS A 144 -21.28 -1.53 -5.11
N GLY A 145 -20.83 -1.57 -6.36
CA GLY A 145 -20.12 -0.49 -7.04
C GLY A 145 -18.60 -0.48 -6.87
N LEU A 146 -17.99 -1.54 -6.32
CA LEU A 146 -16.52 -1.60 -6.20
C LEU A 146 -15.90 -1.53 -7.60
N ARG A 147 -14.89 -0.69 -7.76
CA ARG A 147 -14.03 -0.69 -8.95
C ARG A 147 -12.57 -0.71 -8.52
N VAL A 148 -11.79 -1.63 -9.11
CA VAL A 148 -10.36 -1.74 -8.85
C VAL A 148 -9.57 -1.33 -10.09
N LYS A 149 -8.55 -0.50 -9.89
CA LYS A 149 -7.51 -0.23 -10.89
C LYS A 149 -6.24 -0.98 -10.49
N ALA A 150 -5.68 -1.75 -11.40
CA ALA A 150 -4.39 -2.41 -11.22
C ALA A 150 -3.36 -1.79 -12.16
N VAL A 151 -2.12 -1.67 -11.71
CA VAL A 151 -0.99 -1.20 -12.52
C VAL A 151 0.24 -2.05 -12.19
N LEU A 152 0.97 -2.46 -13.23
CA LEU A 152 2.26 -3.14 -13.06
C LEU A 152 3.32 -2.14 -12.60
N ASP A 153 4.08 -2.52 -11.60
CA ASP A 153 5.27 -1.84 -11.14
C ASP A 153 6.53 -2.54 -11.62
N ARG A 154 7.22 -1.89 -12.56
CA ARG A 154 8.53 -2.33 -13.06
C ARG A 154 9.69 -1.75 -12.25
N GLY A 155 9.41 -1.04 -11.15
CA GLY A 155 10.41 -0.52 -10.24
C GLY A 155 11.15 -1.63 -9.51
N GLU A 156 12.42 -1.37 -9.20
CA GLU A 156 13.26 -2.25 -8.42
C GLU A 156 13.35 -1.76 -6.98
N TYR A 157 13.03 -2.65 -6.02
CA TYR A 157 13.01 -2.33 -4.60
C TYR A 157 14.01 -3.21 -3.86
N GLU A 158 15.10 -2.61 -3.40
CA GLU A 158 16.14 -3.31 -2.68
C GLU A 158 15.67 -3.70 -1.27
N ALA A 159 15.83 -4.98 -0.91
CA ALA A 159 15.54 -5.45 0.43
C ALA A 159 16.69 -5.13 1.39
N GLY A 160 16.36 -4.85 2.65
CA GLY A 160 17.37 -4.70 3.70
C GLY A 160 18.09 -3.35 3.72
N LEU A 161 17.52 -2.32 3.08
CA LEU A 161 18.00 -0.94 3.18
C LEU A 161 18.21 -0.54 4.65
N LYS A 162 19.36 0.07 4.92
CA LYS A 162 19.76 0.54 6.24
C LYS A 162 19.61 2.05 6.30
N PHE A 163 19.05 2.53 7.41
CA PHE A 163 18.83 3.95 7.66
C PHE A 163 19.64 4.34 8.89
N SER A 164 20.49 5.35 8.71
CA SER A 164 21.30 5.93 9.77
C SER A 164 20.42 6.68 10.78
N PRO A 165 20.90 6.86 12.03
CA PRO A 165 20.21 7.71 13.00
C PRO A 165 20.05 9.16 12.52
N ALA A 166 20.94 9.66 11.66
CA ALA A 166 20.86 11.01 11.11
C ALA A 166 19.69 11.13 10.11
N GLU A 167 19.54 10.17 9.20
CA GLU A 167 18.40 10.12 8.27
C GLU A 167 17.07 9.98 9.01
N MET A 168 17.02 9.14 10.05
CA MET A 168 15.78 8.98 10.81
C MET A 168 15.39 10.22 11.62
N LYS A 169 16.35 11.07 11.98
CA LYS A 169 16.08 12.37 12.63
C LYS A 169 15.46 13.38 11.67
N THR A 170 15.61 13.21 10.35
CA THR A 170 14.96 14.09 9.37
C THR A 170 13.50 13.73 9.13
N VAL A 171 12.97 12.65 9.72
CA VAL A 171 11.54 12.35 9.59
C VAL A 171 10.75 13.27 10.52
N ASN A 172 9.92 14.14 9.95
CA ASN A 172 9.04 15.08 10.63
C ASN A 172 7.80 14.38 11.19
N LEU A 173 8.02 13.47 12.14
CA LEU A 173 7.02 12.60 12.74
C LEU A 173 6.55 13.16 14.08
N THR A 174 5.24 13.32 14.23
CA THR A 174 4.58 13.63 15.50
C THR A 174 3.73 12.43 15.95
N PRO A 175 4.00 11.82 17.12
CA PRO A 175 3.17 10.74 17.66
C PRO A 175 1.73 11.21 17.90
N HIS A 176 0.75 10.34 17.61
CA HIS A 176 -0.66 10.65 17.83
C HIS A 176 -1.06 10.41 19.30
N PRO A 177 -1.99 11.19 19.91
CA PRO A 177 -2.37 11.02 21.32
C PRO A 177 -2.94 9.62 21.64
N THR A 178 -3.67 9.03 20.70
CA THR A 178 -4.22 7.66 20.81
C THR A 178 -3.24 6.65 20.22
N PHE A 179 -2.74 5.73 21.06
CA PHE A 179 -1.70 4.73 20.73
C PHE A 179 -0.43 5.35 20.11
N PRO A 180 0.28 6.26 20.82
CA PRO A 180 1.44 7.02 20.29
C PRO A 180 2.62 6.16 19.83
N GLN A 181 2.72 4.91 20.30
CA GLN A 181 3.76 3.99 19.84
C GLN A 181 3.52 3.51 18.42
N TRP A 182 2.26 3.48 17.98
CA TRP A 182 1.85 2.92 16.70
C TRP A 182 1.42 4.01 15.76
N ASN A 183 0.62 4.95 16.23
CA ASN A 183 -0.02 5.96 15.41
C ASN A 183 0.78 7.27 15.42
N TYR A 184 0.88 7.90 14.26
CA TYR A 184 1.67 9.11 14.10
C TYR A 184 1.24 9.87 12.85
N THR A 185 1.60 11.15 12.80
CA THR A 185 1.48 12.00 11.62
C THR A 185 2.87 12.39 11.14
N ILE A 186 3.11 12.21 9.86
CA ILE A 186 4.30 12.73 9.16
C ILE A 186 3.88 13.94 8.35
N ALA A 187 4.41 15.11 8.70
CA ALA A 187 4.13 16.35 7.98
C ALA A 187 5.19 16.59 6.90
N PRO A 188 4.84 17.20 5.75
CA PRO A 188 5.82 17.60 4.76
C PRO A 188 6.82 18.59 5.37
N HIS A 189 8.07 18.54 4.93
CA HIS A 189 9.04 19.57 5.22
C HIS A 189 8.60 20.90 4.63
N LYS A 190 8.77 21.97 5.41
CA LYS A 190 8.62 23.34 4.91
C LYS A 190 9.68 23.55 3.83
N MET A 191 9.26 24.07 2.67
CA MET A 191 10.19 24.56 1.64
C MET A 191 10.95 25.78 2.14
#